data_AF-A0A7R8CED1-F1
#
_entry.id   AF-A0A7R8CED1-F1
#
_cell.length_a   1.000
_cell.length_b   1.000
_cell.length_c   1.000
_cell.angle_alpha   90.00
_cell.angle_beta   90.00
_cell.angle_gamma   90.00
#
_symmetry.space_group_name_H-M   'P 1'
#
loop_
_entity.id
_entity.type
_entity.pdbx_description
1 polymer ?
#
loop_
_entity_poly.entity_id
_entity_poly.type
_entity_poly.pdbx_seq_one_letter_code
_entity_poly.pdbx_strand_id
1 'polypeptide(L)'
;MYFRQYGTTADKPHSGRQRTSRNAENVVLVRGSVAESPETSIRRCVSQLHISARNFEKGFKTFPYKIQLVHKLLLRDHDQRVEYSNAILRLPRKIEDFSSIFGSQ
;
A
#
# COMPACT_ATOMS: atom_id res chain seq x y z
N MET A 1 46.68 6.83 -20.01
CA MET A 1 46.47 5.37 -19.89
C MET A 1 45.44 5.08 -18.79
N TYR A 2 44.13 5.10 -19.06
CA TYR A 2 43.11 4.84 -18.02
C TYR A 2 42.20 3.63 -18.31
N PHE A 3 42.16 3.15 -19.57
CA PHE A 3 41.28 2.06 -19.99
C PHE A 3 41.81 0.66 -19.65
N ARG A 4 43.14 0.46 -19.71
CA ARG A 4 43.77 -0.85 -19.43
C ARG A 4 43.67 -1.31 -17.97
N GLN A 5 43.40 -0.41 -17.03
CA GLN A 5 43.45 -0.73 -15.60
C GLN A 5 42.07 -0.99 -14.97
N TYR A 6 40.97 -0.48 -15.56
CA TYR A 6 39.63 -0.58 -14.97
C TYR A 6 38.55 -1.14 -15.89
N GLY A 7 38.84 -1.39 -17.18
CA GLY A 7 38.09 -2.31 -18.06
C GLY A 7 36.58 -2.12 -18.19
N THR A 8 35.96 -1.06 -17.66
CA THR A 8 34.50 -0.86 -17.74
C THR A 8 34.16 0.60 -17.48
N THR A 9 33.38 1.21 -18.38
CA THR A 9 32.76 2.54 -18.23
C THR A 9 31.49 2.46 -17.37
N ALA A 10 31.52 1.69 -16.28
CA ALA A 10 30.35 1.55 -15.43
C ALA A 10 30.24 2.79 -14.54
N ASP A 11 29.08 3.44 -14.57
CA ASP A 11 28.71 4.51 -13.64
C ASP A 11 28.83 3.99 -12.21
N LYS A 12 29.93 4.30 -11.54
CA LYS A 12 30.08 4.03 -10.11
C LYS A 12 28.97 4.79 -9.39
N PRO A 13 28.28 4.18 -8.41
CA PRO A 13 27.27 4.89 -7.64
C PRO A 13 27.94 6.11 -6.99
N HIS A 14 27.54 7.30 -7.44
CA HIS A 14 28.06 8.54 -6.91
C HIS A 14 27.63 8.64 -5.44
N SER A 15 28.57 8.89 -4.53
CA SER A 15 28.26 9.16 -3.12
C SER A 15 27.62 10.56 -3.02
N GLY A 16 26.36 10.65 -3.43
CA GLY A 16 25.57 11.86 -3.29
C GLY A 16 25.29 12.20 -1.84
N ARG A 17 24.64 13.35 -1.61
CA ARG A 17 24.24 13.79 -0.27
C ARG A 17 23.48 12.69 0.47
N GLN A 18 23.99 12.33 1.65
CA GLN A 18 23.37 11.36 2.55
C GLN A 18 21.90 11.75 2.81
N ARG A 19 20.98 10.82 2.59
CA ARG A 19 19.55 11.03 2.81
C ARG A 19 19.25 10.94 4.31
N THR A 20 19.58 11.98 5.06
CA THR A 20 19.31 12.06 6.52
C THR A 20 17.82 11.93 6.86
N SER A 21 16.98 12.29 5.91
CA SER A 21 15.54 12.45 6.11
C SER A 21 14.75 11.14 5.95
N ARG A 22 15.28 10.18 5.19
CA ARG A 22 14.67 8.86 4.92
C ARG A 22 15.58 7.73 5.44
N ASN A 23 15.92 7.79 6.73
CA ASN A 23 16.63 6.70 7.40
C ASN A 23 15.68 5.51 7.65
N ALA A 24 16.22 4.30 7.75
CA ALA A 24 15.47 3.09 8.09
C ALA A 24 14.75 3.25 9.44
N GLU A 25 15.41 3.87 10.41
CA GLU A 25 14.86 4.21 11.73
C GLU A 25 13.59 5.07 11.61
N ASN A 26 13.63 6.15 10.83
CA ASN A 26 12.48 7.03 10.62
C ASN A 26 11.32 6.29 9.96
N VAL A 27 11.60 5.35 9.05
CA VAL A 27 10.56 4.53 8.41
C VAL A 27 9.90 3.60 9.43
N VAL A 28 10.69 2.99 10.33
CA VAL A 28 10.16 2.13 11.40
C VAL A 28 9.31 2.96 12.38
N LEU A 29 9.78 4.13 12.79
CA LEU A 29 9.04 5.04 13.69
C LEU A 29 7.69 5.47 13.10
N VAL A 30 7.68 5.90 11.84
CA VAL A 30 6.45 6.29 11.14
C VAL A 30 5.47 5.11 11.04
N ARG A 31 5.97 3.90 10.77
CA ARG A 31 5.12 2.70 10.73
C ARG A 31 4.54 2.33 12.09
N GLY A 32 5.36 2.41 13.15
CA GLY A 32 4.92 2.15 14.52
C GLY A 32 3.82 3.12 14.95
N SER A 33 4.01 4.42 14.72
CA SER A 33 3.02 5.45 15.07
C SER A 33 1.68 5.25 14.37
N VAL A 34 1.67 4.86 13.09
CA VAL A 34 0.42 4.60 12.38
C VAL A 34 -0.24 3.29 12.81
N ALA A 35 0.54 2.27 13.17
CA ALA A 35 -0.01 1.03 13.72
C ALA A 35 -0.67 1.25 15.09
N GLU A 36 -0.08 2.09 15.93
CA GLU A 36 -0.63 2.43 17.26
C GLU A 36 -1.87 3.34 17.18
N SER A 37 -1.90 4.27 16.23
CA SER A 37 -2.93 5.32 16.18
C SER A 37 -3.31 5.69 14.74
N PRO A 38 -4.05 4.82 14.03
CA PRO A 38 -4.39 5.03 12.62
C PRO A 38 -5.30 6.24 12.36
N GLU A 39 -6.05 6.67 13.37
CA GLU A 39 -6.99 7.81 13.31
C GLU A 39 -6.27 9.18 13.43
N THR A 40 -4.98 9.19 13.78
CA THR A 40 -4.27 10.45 14.01
C THR A 40 -3.86 11.12 12.70
N SER A 41 -4.06 12.44 12.62
CA SER A 41 -3.74 13.19 11.41
C SER A 41 -2.22 13.26 11.20
N ILE A 42 -1.79 13.29 9.93
CA ILE A 42 -0.38 13.40 9.53
C ILE A 42 0.32 14.55 10.28
N ARG A 43 -0.34 15.70 10.40
CA ARG A 43 0.19 16.88 11.11
C ARG A 43 0.52 16.57 12.58
N ARG A 44 -0.36 15.83 13.26
CA ARG A 44 -0.16 15.44 14.66
C ARG A 44 0.98 14.43 14.79
N CYS A 45 1.01 13.39 13.96
CA CYS A 45 2.10 12.42 13.95
C CYS A 45 3.47 13.06 13.69
N VAL A 46 3.54 13.97 12.71
CA VAL A 46 4.75 14.75 12.39
C VAL A 46 5.25 15.55 13.60
N SER A 47 4.34 16.21 14.32
CA SER A 47 4.68 16.96 15.53
C SER A 47 5.18 16.06 16.66
N GLN A 48 4.62 14.86 16.80
CA GLN A 48 5.01 13.90 17.84
C GLN A 48 6.34 13.21 17.53
N LEU A 49 6.59 12.88 16.27
CA LEU A 49 7.80 12.19 15.83
C LEU A 49 8.96 13.13 15.52
N HIS A 50 8.73 14.45 15.53
CA HIS A 50 9.70 15.48 15.11
C HIS A 50 10.28 15.25 13.71
N ILE A 51 9.49 14.64 12.81
CA ILE A 51 9.85 14.37 11.42
C ILE A 51 9.05 15.30 10.52
N SER A 52 9.64 15.83 9.45
CA SER A 52 8.88 16.67 8.51
C SER A 52 7.82 15.88 7.73
N ALA A 53 6.69 16.53 7.40
CA ALA A 53 5.57 15.91 6.70
C ALA A 53 5.96 15.20 5.40
N ARG A 54 6.86 15.82 4.62
CA ARG A 54 7.38 15.24 3.37
C ARG A 54 8.10 13.91 3.59
N ASN A 55 8.73 13.69 4.74
CA ASN A 55 9.39 12.42 5.05
C ASN A 55 8.41 11.38 5.59
N PHE A 56 7.43 11.83 6.37
CA PHE A 56 6.32 10.98 6.82
C PHE A 56 5.58 10.38 5.62
N GLU A 57 5.18 11.21 4.65
CA GLU A 57 4.52 10.79 3.41
C GLU A 57 5.37 9.82 2.59
N LYS A 58 6.68 10.06 2.48
CA LYS A 58 7.62 9.17 1.76
C LYS A 58 7.90 7.85 2.50
N GLY A 59 7.70 7.81 3.81
CA GLY A 59 7.76 6.59 4.62
C GLY A 59 6.58 5.67 4.30
N PHE A 60 5.45 6.26 3.92
CA PHE A 60 4.32 5.56 3.34
C PHE A 60 4.53 5.30 1.85
N LYS A 61 4.22 4.08 1.41
CA LYS A 61 4.09 3.77 -0.03
C LYS A 61 2.65 4.02 -0.45
N THR A 62 2.20 5.28 -0.41
CA THR A 62 0.89 5.65 -0.95
C THR A 62 0.98 5.74 -2.47
N PHE A 63 0.01 5.12 -3.15
CA PHE A 63 -0.14 5.27 -4.59
C PHE A 63 -1.10 6.45 -4.85
N PRO A 64 -0.73 7.42 -5.70
CA PRO A 64 -1.46 8.68 -5.85
C PRO A 64 -2.92 8.53 -6.31
N TYR A 65 -3.29 7.39 -6.92
CA TYR A 65 -4.66 7.11 -7.39
C TYR A 65 -5.43 6.11 -6.53
N LYS A 66 -4.89 5.70 -5.38
CA LYS A 66 -5.62 4.82 -4.46
C LYS A 66 -6.59 5.67 -3.65
N ILE A 67 -7.73 6.00 -4.26
CA ILE A 67 -8.87 6.60 -3.56
C ILE A 67 -9.35 5.57 -2.54
N GLN A 68 -8.96 5.75 -1.27
CA GLN A 68 -9.53 4.98 -0.17
C GLN A 68 -10.88 5.59 0.18
N LEU A 69 -11.91 5.31 -0.62
CA LEU A 69 -13.30 5.51 -0.20
C LEU A 69 -13.58 4.50 0.91
N VAL A 70 -13.28 4.89 2.15
CA VAL A 70 -13.67 4.13 3.34
C VAL A 70 -15.12 4.50 3.61
N HIS A 71 -16.06 3.73 3.05
CA HIS A 71 -17.41 3.71 3.62
C HIS A 71 -17.26 3.31 5.09
N LYS A 72 -17.81 4.13 6.00
CA LYS A 72 -17.85 3.80 7.42
C LYS A 72 -18.60 2.48 7.57
N LEU A 73 -17.87 1.42 7.93
CA LEU A 73 -18.47 0.12 8.23
C LEU A 73 -19.33 0.26 9.48
N LEU A 74 -20.64 0.08 9.33
CA LEU A 74 -21.54 -0.05 10.45
C LEU A 74 -21.37 -1.45 11.05
N LEU A 75 -21.67 -1.62 12.35
CA LEU A 75 -21.57 -2.95 12.98
C LEU A 75 -22.42 -4.00 12.24
N ARG A 76 -23.58 -3.58 11.73
CA ARG A 76 -24.51 -4.42 10.95
C ARG A 76 -23.92 -4.90 9.63
N ASP A 77 -22.97 -4.16 9.04
CA ASP A 77 -22.39 -4.51 7.74
C ASP A 77 -21.58 -5.79 7.84
N HIS A 78 -20.98 -6.08 9.00
CA HIS A 78 -20.25 -7.32 9.22
C HIS A 78 -21.18 -8.54 9.09
N ASP A 79 -22.29 -8.52 9.82
CA ASP A 79 -23.26 -9.62 9.84
C ASP A 79 -23.88 -9.81 8.45
N GLN A 80 -24.26 -8.70 7.80
CA GLN A 80 -24.77 -8.74 6.43
C GLN A 80 -23.77 -9.36 5.45
N ARG A 81 -22.48 -8.99 5.53
CA ARG A 81 -21.44 -9.56 4.66
C ARG A 81 -21.27 -11.06 4.86
N VAL A 82 -21.33 -11.52 6.11
CA VAL A 82 -21.27 -12.96 6.43
C VAL A 82 -22.49 -13.68 5.91
N GLU A 83 -23.69 -13.12 6.11
CA GLU A 83 -24.94 -13.67 5.58
C GLU A 83 -24.92 -13.76 4.05
N TYR A 84 -24.52 -12.70 3.35
CA TYR A 84 -24.40 -12.70 1.89
C TYR A 84 -23.36 -13.71 1.39
N SER A 85 -22.19 -13.79 2.04
CA SER A 85 -21.14 -14.75 1.66
C SER A 85 -21.64 -16.18 1.81
N ASN A 86 -22.33 -16.48 2.92
CA ASN A 86 -22.95 -17.79 3.15
C ASN A 86 -24.08 -18.06 2.16
N ALA A 87 -24.88 -17.05 1.81
CA ALA A 87 -25.93 -17.18 0.80
C ALA A 87 -25.35 -17.52 -0.57
N ILE A 88 -24.27 -16.86 -0.98
CA ILE A 88 -23.56 -17.14 -2.25
C ILE A 88 -22.98 -18.56 -2.26
N LEU A 89 -22.38 -19.01 -1.15
CA LEU A 89 -21.85 -20.37 -1.04
C LEU A 89 -22.95 -21.44 -1.09
N ARG A 90 -24.16 -21.12 -0.62
CA ARG A 90 -25.33 -22.01 -0.65
C ARG A 90 -26.05 -21.99 -1.98
N LEU A 91 -25.83 -20.98 -2.84
CA LEU A 91 -26.37 -21.00 -4.18
C LEU A 91 -25.80 -22.22 -4.90
N PRO A 92 -26.64 -23.08 -5.49
CA PRO A 92 -26.13 -24.13 -6.35
C PRO A 92 -25.33 -23.45 -7.46
N ARG A 93 -24.12 -23.95 -7.73
CA ARG A 93 -23.33 -23.55 -8.90
C ARG A 93 -24.03 -24.03 -10.17
N LYS A 94 -25.21 -23.51 -10.46
CA LYS A 94 -25.85 -23.61 -11.77
C LYS A 94 -25.39 -22.42 -12.58
N ILE A 95 -24.13 -22.48 -12.99
CA ILE A 95 -23.76 -21.93 -14.29
C ILE A 95 -23.45 -23.19 -15.08
N GLU A 96 -24.47 -23.67 -15.79
CA GLU A 96 -24.20 -24.46 -16.99
C GLU A 96 -23.37 -23.56 -17.90
N ASP A 97 -22.30 -24.11 -18.44
CA ASP A 97 -21.29 -23.40 -19.23
C ASP A 97 -21.93 -22.32 -20.11
N PHE A 98 -21.29 -21.14 -20.21
CA PHE A 98 -21.74 -20.07 -21.11
C PHE A 98 -21.94 -20.53 -22.58
N SER A 99 -21.40 -21.71 -22.94
CA SER A 99 -21.62 -22.40 -24.22
C SER A 99 -23.02 -23.01 -24.40
N SER A 100 -23.81 -23.23 -23.34
CA SER A 100 -25.17 -23.77 -23.44
C SER A 100 -26.24 -22.72 -23.77
N ILE A 101 -25.92 -21.43 -23.57
CA ILE A 101 -26.84 -20.30 -23.81
C ILE A 101 -26.94 -19.98 -25.30
N PHE A 102 -25.90 -20.27 -26.09
CA PHE A 102 -25.87 -20.07 -27.54
C PHE A 102 -25.86 -21.43 -28.23
N GLY A 103 -27.03 -22.10 -28.26
CA GLY A 103 -27.21 -23.37 -28.98
C GLY A 103 -26.71 -23.28 -30.43
N SER A 104 -25.99 -24.31 -30.87
CA SER A 104 -25.53 -24.48 -32.24
C SER A 104 -26.71 -24.49 -33.21
N GLN A 105 -26.58 -23.73 -34.30
CA GLN A 105 -27.49 -23.75 -35.44
C GLN A 105 -27.63 -25.15 -36.06
#